data_AF-A0A2R6D2F7-F1
#
_entry.id   AF-A0A2R6D2F7-F1
#
_cell.length_a   1.000
_cell.length_b   1.000
_cell.length_c   1.000
_cell.angle_alpha   90.00
_cell.angle_beta   90.00
_cell.angle_gamma   90.00
#
_symmetry.space_group_name_H-M   'P 1'
#
loop_
_entity.id
_entity.type
_entity.pdbx_description
1 polymer ?
#
loop_
_entity_poly.entity_id
_entity_poly.type
_entity_poly.pdbx_seq_one_letter_code
_entity_poly.pdbx_strand_id
1 'polypeptide(L)' 'MLLVLSDTHCETEPELTPHLREELDRADRVLHAGDFTTESVLDGFEALADEF' A
#
# COMPACT_ATOMS: atom_id res chain seq x y z
N MET A 1 -5.12 3.95 13.85
CA MET A 1 -5.32 2.64 13.22
C MET A 1 -4.17 2.38 12.26
N LEU A 2 -3.56 1.19 12.35
CA LEU A 2 -2.48 0.79 11.44
C LEU A 2 -3.07 -0.10 10.35
N LEU A 3 -2.80 0.19 9.08
CA LEU A 3 -3.04 -0.74 7.98
C LEU A 3 -1.75 -1.49 7.68
N VAL A 4 -1.77 -2.81 7.82
CA VAL A 4 -0.63 -3.67 7.51
C VAL A 4 -0.95 -4.48 6.26
N LEU A 5 -0.13 -4.32 5.22
CA LEU A 5 -0.23 -5.02 3.95
C LEU A 5 1.01 -5.91 3.77
N SER A 6 0.87 -6.97 2.98
CA SER A 6 1.99 -7.82 2.58
C SER A 6 1.58 -8.58 1.32
N ASP A 7 2.56 -9.18 0.65
CA ASP A 7 2.35 -10.14 -0.43
C ASP A 7 1.50 -9.63 -1.61
N THR A 8 1.60 -8.32 -1.91
CA THR A 8 0.80 -7.69 -2.97
C THR A 8 1.26 -8.10 -4.36
N HIS A 9 2.55 -8.40 -4.55
CA HIS A 9 3.13 -8.93 -5.80
C HIS A 9 2.73 -8.16 -7.08
N CYS A 10 2.41 -6.87 -6.95
CA CYS A 10 2.09 -6.02 -8.10
C CYS A 10 3.37 -5.67 -8.86
N GLU A 11 3.26 -5.41 -10.16
CA GLU A 11 4.40 -5.08 -11.02
C GLU A 11 4.45 -3.60 -11.43
N THR A 12 3.30 -2.92 -11.50
CA THR A 12 3.21 -1.54 -12.01
C THR A 12 2.75 -0.52 -10.98
N GLU A 13 1.68 -0.83 -10.24
CA GLU A 13 1.08 0.06 -9.26
C GLU A 13 0.37 -0.75 -8.15
N PRO A 14 0.02 -0.16 -7.00
CA PRO A 14 -0.72 -0.86 -5.95
C PRO A 14 -2.12 -1.32 -6.40
N GLU A 15 -2.31 -2.63 -6.55
CA GLU A 15 -3.59 -3.24 -6.92
C GLU A 15 -4.46 -3.55 -5.70
N LEU A 16 -4.89 -2.50 -4.99
CA LEU A 16 -5.75 -2.65 -3.81
C LEU A 16 -7.22 -2.87 -4.20
N THR A 17 -7.90 -3.75 -3.47
CA THR A 17 -9.36 -3.90 -3.58
C THR A 17 -10.06 -2.63 -3.08
N PRO A 18 -11.33 -2.37 -3.47
CA PRO A 18 -12.08 -1.20 -3.00
C PRO A 18 -12.13 -1.10 -1.47
N HIS A 19 -12.31 -2.22 -0.77
CA HIS A 19 -12.30 -2.24 0.70
C HIS A 19 -10.95 -1.79 1.28
N LEU A 20 -9.83 -2.26 0.71
CA LEU A 20 -8.51 -1.85 1.17
C LEU A 20 -8.22 -0.37 0.91
N ARG A 21 -8.76 0.21 -0.18
CA ARG A 21 -8.68 1.65 -0.42
C ARG A 21 -9.46 2.44 0.64
N GLU A 22 -10.65 1.98 1.02
CA GLU A 22 -11.42 2.63 2.10
C GLU A 22 -10.72 2.55 3.47
N GLU A 23 -10.03 1.44 3.77
CA GLU A 23 -9.29 1.29 5.02
C GLU A 23 -7.97 2.07 5.01
N LEU A 24 -7.33 2.22 3.85
CA LEU A 24 -6.19 3.10 3.64
C LEU A 24 -6.53 4.56 3.96
N ASP A 25 -7.66 5.07 3.46
CA ASP A 25 -8.13 6.44 3.74
C ASP A 25 -8.42 6.71 5.23
N ARG A 26 -8.65 5.65 6.01
CA ARG A 26 -8.91 5.71 7.45
C ARG A 26 -7.69 5.42 8.31
N ALA A 27 -6.60 4.94 7.70
CA ALA A 27 -5.40 4.55 8.42
C ALA A 27 -4.64 5.80 8.85
N ASP A 28 -4.11 5.77 10.07
CA ASP A 28 -3.18 6.81 10.51
C ASP A 28 -1.79 6.53 9.95
N ARG A 29 -1.42 5.25 9.80
CA ARG A 29 -0.14 4.81 9.24
C ARG A 29 -0.32 3.53 8.45
N VAL A 30 0.51 3.37 7.43
CA VAL A 30 0.54 2.18 6.60
C VAL A 30 1.90 1.49 6.80
N LEU A 31 1.89 0.16 6.87
CA LEU A 31 3.09 -0.66 6.89
C LEU A 31 2.95 -1.74 5.82
N HIS A 32 3.81 -1.74 4.82
CA HIS A 32 3.86 -2.84 3.86
C HIS A 32 5.04 -3.78 4.18
N ALA A 33 4.71 -4.93 4.74
CA ALA A 33 5.66 -5.94 5.21
C ALA A 33 5.90 -7.04 4.15
N GLY A 34 6.03 -6.67 2.88
CA GLY A 34 6.12 -7.62 1.78
C GLY A 34 6.91 -7.12 0.58
N ASP A 35 6.92 -7.94 -0.46
CA ASP A 35 7.89 -7.87 -1.55
C ASP A 35 7.41 -6.91 -2.64
N PHE A 36 7.86 -5.66 -2.58
CA PHE A 36 7.77 -4.79 -3.76
C PHE A 36 8.57 -5.41 -4.90
N THR A 37 7.91 -5.69 -6.02
CA THR A 37 8.59 -6.31 -7.17
C THR A 37 9.26 -5.27 -8.07
N THR A 38 8.83 -4.01 -8.00
CA THR A 38 9.39 -2.86 -8.73
C THR A 38 9.36 -1.57 -7.88
N GLU A 39 10.21 -0.60 -8.22
CA GLU A 39 10.24 0.72 -7.57
C GLU A 39 8.91 1.48 -7.77
N SER A 40 8.29 1.36 -8.96
CA SER A 40 7.02 2.03 -9.24
C SER A 40 5.87 1.62 -8.31
N VAL A 41 5.90 0.37 -7.82
CA VAL A 41 4.91 -0.09 -6.84
C VAL A 41 5.15 0.57 -5.48
N LEU A 42 6.41 0.71 -5.04
CA LEU A 42 6.75 1.45 -3.83
C LEU A 42 6.33 2.92 -3.95
N ASP A 43 6.68 3.59 -5.05
CA ASP A 43 6.30 4.99 -5.32
C ASP A 43 4.77 5.16 -5.26
N GLY A 44 4.03 4.19 -5.82
CA GLY A 44 2.57 4.20 -5.76
C GLY A 44 2.03 4.08 -4.34
N PHE A 45 2.66 3.28 -3.48
CA PHE A 45 2.28 3.20 -2.06
C PHE A 45 2.63 4.46 -1.28
N GLU A 46 3.78 5.08 -1.53
CA GLU A 46 4.17 6.36 -0.93
C GLU A 46 3.22 7.49 -1.36
N ALA A 47 2.70 7.46 -2.59
CA ALA A 47 1.71 8.43 -3.06
C ALA A 47 0.32 8.24 -2.43
N LEU A 48 0.03 7.04 -1.92
CA LEU A 48 -1.25 6.64 -1.35
C LEU A 48 -1.31 6.84 0.18
N ALA A 49 -0.18 7.10 0.83
CA ALA A 49 -0.09 7.25 2.27
C ALA A 49 0.59 8.57 2.65
N ASP A 50 0.06 9.24 3.67
CA ASP A 50 0.71 10.44 4.23
C ASP A 50 2.06 10.09 4.91
N GLU A 51 2.18 8.88 5.45
CA GLU A 51 3.38 8.33 6.08
C GLU A 51 3.40 6.79 5.88
N PHE A 52 4.50 6.27 5.32
CA PHE A 52 4.67 4.88 4.86
C PHE A 52 5.95 4.25 5.42
#